data_AF-A0A081R6M3-F1
#
_entry.id   AF-A0A081R6M3-F1
#
_cell.length_a   1.000
_cell.length_b   1.000
_cell.length_c   1.000
_cell.angle_alpha   90.00
_cell.angle_beta   90.00
_cell.angle_gamma   90.00
#
_symmetry.space_group_name_H-M   'P 1'
#
loop_
_entity.id
_entity.type
_entity.pdbx_description
1 polymer ?
#
loop_
_entity_poly.entity_id
_entity_poly.type
_entity_poly.pdbx_seq_one_letter_code
_entity_poly.pdbx_strand_id
1 'polypeptide(L)'
;MNKYQELVNLIEKNKMTITKKACYDSQSGWSGANIIIKDDQDFEFDLSGNGYCFNDNQVDEALSAIKSYLEYKNLTTFEAFKKYIENKAISK
;
A
#
# COMPACT_ATOMS: atom_id res chain seq x y z
N MET A 1 -9.47 -11.76 -15.26
CA MET A 1 -8.62 -10.59 -14.98
C MET A 1 -7.35 -11.09 -14.31
N ASN A 2 -6.17 -10.69 -14.78
CA ASN A 2 -4.91 -11.09 -14.13
C ASN A 2 -4.56 -10.14 -12.96
N LYS A 3 -3.57 -10.50 -12.13
CA LYS A 3 -3.20 -9.73 -10.95
C LYS A 3 -2.77 -8.29 -11.24
N TYR A 4 -2.14 -8.05 -12.39
CA TYR A 4 -1.73 -6.71 -12.79
C TYR A 4 -2.95 -5.82 -13.08
N GLN A 5 -3.91 -6.34 -13.84
CA GLN A 5 -5.17 -5.65 -14.12
C GLN A 5 -5.99 -5.43 -12.83
N GLU A 6 -5.97 -6.40 -11.91
CA GLU A 6 -6.63 -6.26 -10.62
C GLU A 6 -6.04 -5.12 -9.79
N LEU A 7 -4.70 -5.02 -9.73
CA LEU A 7 -4.03 -3.96 -8.99
C LEU A 7 -4.38 -2.58 -9.57
N VAL A 8 -4.29 -2.42 -10.89
CA VAL A 8 -4.66 -1.16 -11.57
C VAL A 8 -6.11 -0.80 -11.28
N ASN A 9 -7.04 -1.75 -11.40
CA ASN A 9 -8.45 -1.50 -11.13
C ASN A 9 -8.72 -1.09 -9.67
N LEU A 10 -8.02 -1.69 -8.70
CA LEU A 10 -8.14 -1.29 -7.30
C LEU A 10 -7.64 0.13 -7.06
N ILE A 11 -6.50 0.49 -7.65
CA ILE A 11 -5.93 1.84 -7.55
C ILE A 11 -6.90 2.86 -8.13
N GLU A 12 -7.35 2.67 -9.37
CA GLU A 12 -8.23 3.61 -10.07
C GLU A 12 -9.60 3.76 -9.39
N LYS A 13 -10.24 2.63 -9.04
CA LYS A 13 -11.56 2.63 -8.41
C LYS A 13 -11.57 3.35 -7.07
N ASN A 14 -10.48 3.23 -6.30
CA ASN A 14 -10.36 3.86 -4.99
C ASN A 14 -9.63 5.21 -5.03
N LYS A 15 -9.35 5.73 -6.24
CA LYS A 15 -8.69 7.03 -6.47
C LYS A 15 -7.34 7.16 -5.76
N MET A 16 -6.62 6.05 -5.64
CA MET A 16 -5.27 6.04 -5.13
C MET A 16 -4.31 6.65 -6.15
N THR A 17 -3.22 7.25 -5.69
CA THR A 17 -2.20 7.87 -6.53
C THR A 17 -0.96 7.01 -6.61
N ILE A 18 -0.26 7.07 -7.75
CA ILE A 18 1.06 6.45 -7.91
C ILE A 18 2.08 7.58 -8.03
N THR A 19 3.05 7.61 -7.12
CA THR A 19 4.07 8.65 -7.04
C THR A 19 5.46 8.04 -7.15
N LYS A 20 6.44 8.85 -7.56
CA LYS A 20 7.85 8.49 -7.53
C LYS A 20 8.55 9.31 -6.45
N LYS A 21 9.34 8.67 -5.61
CA LYS A 21 10.14 9.32 -4.56
C LYS A 21 11.60 8.93 -4.73
N ALA A 22 12.49 9.91 -4.88
CA ALA A 22 13.92 9.63 -4.97
C ALA A 22 14.41 8.91 -3.69
N CYS A 23 15.26 7.92 -3.86
CA CYS A 23 15.91 7.20 -2.77
C CYS A 23 17.42 7.17 -2.97
N TYR A 24 18.15 7.17 -1.85
CA TYR A 24 19.60 7.13 -1.83
C TYR A 24 20.04 6.18 -0.72
N ASP A 25 20.89 5.22 -1.06
CA ASP A 25 21.55 4.35 -0.08
C ASP A 25 22.97 4.85 0.15
N SER A 26 23.22 5.39 1.34
CA SER A 26 24.53 5.92 1.72
C SER A 26 25.62 4.86 1.86
N GLN A 27 25.25 3.58 2.07
CA GLN A 27 26.25 2.51 2.23
C GLN A 27 26.85 2.09 0.90
N SER A 28 26.04 1.99 -0.15
CA SER A 28 26.48 1.66 -1.50
C SER A 28 26.75 2.89 -2.38
N GLY A 29 26.30 4.08 -1.98
CA GLY A 29 26.35 5.30 -2.79
C GLY A 29 25.32 5.32 -3.93
N TRP A 30 24.39 4.37 -3.94
CA TRP A 30 23.41 4.20 -5.01
C TRP A 30 22.25 5.19 -4.88
N SER A 31 21.69 5.60 -6.02
CA SER A 31 20.48 6.43 -6.08
C SER A 31 19.46 5.82 -7.06
N GLY A 32 18.18 5.96 -6.73
CA GLY A 32 17.07 5.54 -7.58
C GLY A 32 15.76 6.20 -7.19
N ALA A 33 14.65 5.53 -7.47
CA ALA A 33 13.33 6.05 -7.14
C ALA A 33 12.37 4.93 -6.72
N ASN A 34 11.71 5.13 -5.58
CA ASN A 34 10.64 4.26 -5.13
C ASN A 34 9.36 4.59 -5.90
N ILE A 35 8.62 3.55 -6.28
CA ILE A 35 7.28 3.68 -6.87
C ILE A 35 6.29 3.42 -5.75
N ILE A 36 5.49 4.43 -5.42
CA ILE A 36 4.69 4.42 -4.20
C ILE A 36 3.22 4.60 -4.55
N ILE A 37 2.39 3.65 -4.11
CA ILE A 37 0.93 3.74 -4.16
C ILE A 37 0.47 4.40 -2.87
N LYS A 38 -0.36 5.45 -2.98
CA LYS A 38 -0.89 6.20 -1.82
C LYS A 38 -2.38 6.39 -1.87
N ASP A 39 -3.01 6.40 -0.71
CA ASP A 39 -4.35 6.94 -0.49
C ASP A 39 -4.21 8.23 0.34
N ASP A 40 -5.05 9.24 0.07
CA ASP A 40 -4.93 10.58 0.66
C ASP A 40 -5.06 10.63 2.20
N GLN A 41 -5.46 9.53 2.83
CA GLN A 41 -5.63 9.42 4.27
C GLN A 41 -4.33 8.98 4.93
N ASP A 42 -4.08 7.67 5.04
CA ASP A 42 -2.97 7.12 5.84
C ASP A 42 -2.39 5.81 5.25
N PHE A 43 -2.49 5.61 3.94
CA PHE A 43 -1.93 4.42 3.28
C PHE A 43 -0.83 4.78 2.30
N GLU A 44 0.31 4.10 2.46
CA GLU A 44 1.45 4.18 1.58
C GLU A 44 2.03 2.77 1.40
N PHE A 45 2.22 2.34 0.16
CA PHE A 45 2.87 1.07 -0.17
C PHE A 45 3.96 1.29 -1.22
N ASP A 46 5.18 0.83 -0.93
CA ASP A 46 6.29 0.88 -1.87
C ASP A 46 6.27 -0.34 -2.80
N LEU A 47 5.77 -0.13 -4.01
CA LEU A 47 5.68 -1.15 -5.05
C LEU A 47 7.06 -1.57 -5.58
N SER A 48 8.09 -0.77 -5.36
CA SER A 48 9.45 -1.08 -5.80
C SER A 48 10.28 -1.85 -4.75
N GLY A 49 9.71 -2.08 -3.56
CA GLY A 49 10.34 -2.70 -2.40
C GLY A 49 11.40 -1.82 -1.72
N ASN A 50 12.36 -1.29 -2.49
CA ASN A 50 13.48 -0.48 -2.02
C ASN A 50 14.04 0.45 -3.12
N GLY A 51 13.23 0.80 -4.13
CA GLY A 51 13.65 1.60 -5.28
C GLY A 51 14.35 0.82 -6.39
N TYR A 52 14.59 -0.48 -6.18
CA TYR A 52 15.41 -1.32 -7.07
C TYR A 52 14.66 -2.57 -7.58
N CYS A 53 13.59 -3.02 -6.90
CA CYS A 53 13.03 -4.37 -7.06
C CYS A 53 11.53 -4.40 -7.41
N PHE A 54 11.04 -3.60 -8.36
CA PHE A 54 9.68 -3.82 -8.86
C PHE A 54 9.59 -5.17 -9.57
N ASN A 55 8.96 -6.14 -8.92
CA ASN A 55 8.87 -7.51 -9.39
C ASN A 55 7.47 -8.09 -9.20
N ASP A 56 7.29 -9.30 -9.71
CA ASP A 56 5.99 -9.97 -9.74
C ASP A 56 5.40 -10.24 -8.33
N ASN A 57 6.27 -10.51 -7.34
CA ASN A 57 5.84 -10.75 -5.96
C ASN A 57 5.38 -9.45 -5.28
N GLN A 58 5.99 -8.32 -5.61
CA GLN A 58 5.56 -7.00 -5.11
C GLN A 58 4.13 -6.67 -5.53
N VAL A 59 3.66 -7.20 -6.68
CA VAL A 59 2.25 -7.04 -7.10
C VAL A 59 1.32 -7.80 -6.16
N ASP A 60 1.67 -9.01 -5.74
CA ASP A 60 0.86 -9.81 -4.82
C ASP A 60 0.84 -9.19 -3.41
N GLU A 61 1.98 -8.68 -2.95
CA GLU A 61 2.09 -7.95 -1.68
C GLU A 61 1.26 -6.66 -1.71
N ALA A 62 1.34 -5.88 -2.80
CA ALA A 62 0.55 -4.66 -2.97
C ALA A 62 -0.96 -4.97 -2.98
N LEU A 63 -1.39 -6.01 -3.70
CA LEU A 63 -2.78 -6.44 -3.72
C LEU A 63 -3.29 -6.82 -2.33
N SER A 64 -2.50 -7.59 -1.58
CA SER A 64 -2.84 -7.99 -0.20
C SER A 64 -2.97 -6.76 0.71
N ALA A 65 -1.96 -5.89 0.69
CA ALA A 65 -1.93 -4.68 1.53
C ALA A 65 -3.09 -3.72 1.22
N ILE A 66 -3.37 -3.47 -0.07
CA ILE A 66 -4.47 -2.59 -0.50
C ILE A 66 -5.82 -3.17 -0.10
N LYS A 67 -6.04 -4.48 -0.28
CA LYS A 67 -7.31 -5.13 0.11
C LYS A 67 -7.52 -5.02 1.62
N SER A 68 -6.52 -5.38 2.43
CA SER A 68 -6.61 -5.26 3.88
C SER A 68 -6.81 -3.81 4.33
N TYR A 69 -6.16 -2.85 3.68
CA TYR A 69 -6.39 -1.43 3.95
C TYR A 69 -7.83 -1.02 3.65
N LEU A 70 -8.37 -1.39 2.49
CA LEU A 70 -9.73 -1.05 2.10
C LEU A 70 -10.78 -1.74 2.97
N GLU A 71 -10.55 -2.97 3.41
CA GLU A 71 -11.41 -3.66 4.39
C GLU A 71 -11.46 -2.91 5.72
N TYR A 72 -10.30 -2.47 6.22
CA TYR A 72 -10.20 -1.67 7.44
C TYR A 72 -10.85 -0.29 7.27
N LYS A 73 -10.53 0.43 6.19
CA LYS A 73 -11.04 1.78 5.88
C LYS A 73 -12.57 1.80 5.72
N ASN A 74 -13.12 0.81 5.02
CA ASN A 74 -14.55 0.75 4.73
C ASN A 74 -15.34 -0.07 5.77
N LEU A 75 -14.66 -0.66 6.77
CA LEU A 75 -15.25 -1.47 7.84
C LEU A 75 -16.16 -2.58 7.31
N THR A 76 -15.75 -3.25 6.22
CA THR A 76 -16.60 -4.24 5.53
C THR A 76 -16.70 -5.58 6.27
N THR A 77 -15.85 -5.82 7.27
CA THR A 77 -15.84 -7.06 8.07
C THR A 77 -15.93 -6.76 9.56
N PHE A 78 -16.42 -7.72 10.34
CA PHE A 78 -16.46 -7.60 11.79
C PHE A 78 -15.06 -7.46 12.41
N GLU A 79 -14.06 -8.14 11.87
CA GLU A 79 -12.66 -8.02 12.33
C GLU A 79 -12.09 -6.62 12.05
N ALA A 80 -12.38 -6.04 10.89
CA ALA A 80 -12.02 -4.65 10.59
C ALA A 80 -12.67 -3.68 11.59
N PHE A 81 -13.96 -3.86 11.86
CA PHE A 81 -14.68 -3.08 12.87
C PHE A 81 -14.09 -3.24 14.27
N LYS A 82 -13.82 -4.46 14.71
CA LYS A 82 -13.21 -4.76 16.00
C LYS A 82 -11.87 -4.05 16.16
N LYS A 83 -10.97 -4.20 15.17
CA LYS A 83 -9.67 -3.52 15.14
C LYS A 83 -9.80 -2.00 15.18
N TYR A 84 -10.81 -1.44 14.50
CA TYR A 84 -11.08 -0.01 14.55
C TYR A 84 -11.46 0.46 15.96
N ILE A 85 -12.35 -0.26 16.63
CA ILE A 85 -12.76 0.06 18.01
C ILE A 85 -11.59 -0.08 18.98
N GLU A 86 -10.79 -1.14 18.88
CA GLU A 86 -9.60 -1.36 19.72
C GLU A 86 -8.59 -0.21 19.57
N ASN A 87 -8.33 0.25 18.34
CA ASN A 87 -7.42 1.37 18.08
C ASN A 87 -7.94 2.72 18.62
N LYS A 88 -9.26 2.88 18.80
CA LYS A 88 -9.89 4.11 19.33
C LYS A 88 -10.12 4.08 20.83
N ALA A 89 -10.09 2.90 21.44
CA ALA A 89 -10.28 2.75 22.88
C ALA A 89 -9.10 3.37 23.64
N ILE A 90 -9.39 4.28 24.57
CA ILE A 90 -8.39 4.87 25.47
C ILE A 90 -8.40 4.05 26.76
N SER A 91 -7.25 3.50 27.15
CA SER A 91 -7.08 2.85 28.45
C SER A 91 -7.20 3.89 29.56
N LYS A 92 -8.06 3.63 30.55
CA LYS A 92 -8.22 4.45 31.76
C LYS A 92 -7.39 3.88 32.91
#